data_AF-A0A3B8YXW1-F1
#
_entry.id   AF-A0A3B8YXW1-F1
#
_cell.length_a   1.000
_cell.length_b   1.000
_cell.length_c   1.000
_cell.angle_alpha   90.00
_cell.angle_beta   90.00
_cell.angle_gamma   90.00
#
_symmetry.space_group_name_H-M   'P 1'
#
loop_
_entity.id
_entity.type
_entity.pdbx_description
1 polymer ?
#
loop_
_entity_poly.entity_id
_entity_poly.type
_entity_poly.pdbx_seq_one_letter_code
_entity_poly.pdbx_strand_id
1 'polypeptide(L)'
;MEPGNLGFETAVRVRLLHGSIRSWIKRSPGFTEAYVGEPLDQTMLAMTLGLFDYLNLRSMSRLGVPLSREDIDAHHHLWRYVGYLLGIEDVLLTESIEEERDLWSALVAHQAFPDLFGETFLDIVVGTVAQLMQTGALPDSVVRNTFLHLSGGEWFQTSESLLPDPFLSAFRAGSFAVGSARQWVPGVSDAMQMYGAGALGKARQMAEEHKFGVTLELEENAAEREALFQSLATGIQVHFKDVAAPTL
;
A
#
# COMPACT_ATOMS: atom_id res chain seq x y z
N MET A 1 -16.82 4.75 -9.27
CA MET A 1 -16.74 5.31 -7.90
C MET A 1 -17.73 6.47 -7.80
N GLU A 2 -19.02 6.17 -7.74
CA GLU A 2 -20.05 7.22 -7.66
C GLU A 2 -20.20 7.75 -6.24
N PRO A 3 -20.55 9.04 -6.04
CA PRO A 3 -20.86 9.58 -4.72
C PRO A 3 -21.93 8.76 -3.99
N GLY A 4 -21.72 8.54 -2.68
CA GLY A 4 -22.63 7.75 -1.83
C GLY A 4 -22.44 6.24 -1.91
N ASN A 5 -21.57 5.74 -2.79
CA ASN A 5 -21.16 4.33 -2.78
C ASN A 5 -19.93 4.10 -1.89
N LEU A 6 -19.77 2.85 -1.44
CA LEU A 6 -18.74 2.45 -0.47
C LEU A 6 -17.33 2.95 -0.81
N GLY A 7 -16.88 2.81 -2.07
CA GLY A 7 -15.53 3.22 -2.46
C GLY A 7 -15.31 4.73 -2.35
N PHE A 8 -16.30 5.55 -2.71
CA PHE A 8 -16.25 7.00 -2.57
C PHE A 8 -16.27 7.40 -1.09
N GLU A 9 -17.21 6.86 -0.31
CA GLU A 9 -17.30 7.17 1.12
C GLU A 9 -16.04 6.79 1.86
N THR A 10 -15.45 5.62 1.56
CA THR A 10 -14.21 5.16 2.18
C THR A 10 -13.07 6.12 1.89
N ALA A 11 -12.88 6.55 0.63
CA ALA A 11 -11.83 7.50 0.28
C ALA A 11 -11.98 8.84 1.04
N VAL A 12 -13.21 9.37 1.13
CA VAL A 12 -13.47 10.61 1.88
C VAL A 12 -13.24 10.44 3.38
N ARG A 13 -13.64 9.30 3.97
CA ARG A 13 -13.39 9.01 5.39
C ARG A 13 -11.89 8.89 5.69
N VAL A 14 -11.11 8.27 4.79
CA VAL A 14 -9.64 8.21 4.91
C VAL A 14 -9.03 9.61 4.85
N ARG A 15 -9.51 10.50 3.98
CA ARG A 15 -9.06 11.91 3.99
C ARG A 15 -9.28 12.60 5.34
N LEU A 16 -10.45 12.41 5.95
CA LEU A 16 -10.76 12.96 7.27
C LEU A 16 -9.90 12.33 8.37
N LEU A 17 -9.63 11.04 8.27
CA LEU A 17 -8.71 10.32 9.16
C LEU A 17 -7.30 10.92 9.07
N HIS A 18 -6.74 11.10 7.88
CA HIS A 18 -5.43 11.73 7.68
C HIS A 18 -5.38 13.15 8.27
N GLY A 19 -6.43 13.95 8.07
CA GLY A 19 -6.54 15.28 8.67
C GLY A 19 -6.53 15.26 10.21
N SER A 20 -7.27 14.31 10.80
CA SER A 20 -7.33 14.10 12.25
C SER A 20 -5.97 13.68 12.81
N ILE A 21 -5.32 12.70 12.17
CA ILE A 21 -3.98 12.21 12.56
C ILE A 21 -2.96 13.34 12.47
N ARG A 22 -2.92 14.09 11.36
CA ARG A 22 -2.02 15.23 11.17
C ARG A 22 -2.18 16.28 12.27
N SER A 23 -3.43 16.65 12.57
CA SER A 23 -3.72 17.62 13.64
C SER A 23 -3.26 17.12 15.01
N TRP A 24 -3.35 15.82 15.26
CA TRP A 24 -2.95 15.21 16.52
C TRP A 24 -1.43 15.10 16.66
N ILE A 25 -0.72 14.56 15.67
CA ILE A 25 0.75 14.40 15.70
C ILE A 25 1.44 15.73 16.00
N LYS A 26 0.94 16.84 15.43
CA LYS A 26 1.49 18.18 15.67
C LYS A 26 1.36 18.67 17.11
N ARG A 27 0.43 18.12 17.89
CA ARG A 27 0.25 18.40 19.32
C ARG A 27 0.98 17.40 20.21
N SER A 28 1.48 16.30 19.64
CA SER A 28 2.18 15.27 20.41
C SER A 28 3.51 15.81 20.94
N PRO A 29 3.79 15.64 22.25
CA PRO A 29 5.04 16.09 22.84
C PRO A 29 6.26 15.49 22.12
N GLY A 30 7.27 16.31 21.81
CA GLY A 30 8.53 15.87 21.19
C GLY A 30 8.51 15.79 19.67
N PHE A 31 7.34 15.89 19.00
CA PHE A 31 7.28 15.78 17.54
C PHE A 31 7.98 16.95 16.84
N THR A 32 7.66 18.18 17.24
CA THR A 32 8.19 19.38 16.58
C THR A 32 9.70 19.54 16.82
N GLU A 33 10.20 18.99 17.93
CA GLU A 33 11.62 18.94 18.24
C GLU A 33 12.37 17.85 17.45
N ALA A 34 11.71 16.74 17.14
CA ALA A 34 12.33 15.58 16.48
C ALA A 34 12.13 15.54 14.95
N TYR A 35 11.15 16.27 14.41
CA TYR A 35 10.78 16.21 13.00
C TYR A 35 10.54 17.61 12.41
N VAL A 36 11.11 17.85 11.23
CA VAL A 36 10.94 19.09 10.47
C VAL A 36 10.02 18.82 9.29
N GLY A 37 8.84 19.43 9.28
CA GLY A 37 7.87 19.30 8.19
C GLY A 37 6.44 19.15 8.69
N GLU A 38 5.53 18.83 7.76
CA GLU A 38 4.14 18.53 8.07
C GLU A 38 3.95 16.99 8.14
N PRO A 39 3.35 16.43 9.18
CA PRO A 39 3.08 15.00 9.21
C PRO A 39 2.07 14.62 8.13
N LEU A 40 2.29 13.49 7.45
CA LEU A 40 1.47 13.03 6.32
C LEU A 40 1.35 14.13 5.25
N ASP A 41 2.47 14.71 4.83
CA ASP A 41 2.49 15.75 3.80
C ASP A 41 2.03 15.23 2.42
N GLN A 42 1.91 16.16 1.46
CA GLN A 42 1.45 15.87 0.11
C GLN A 42 2.34 14.85 -0.62
N THR A 43 3.66 14.87 -0.39
CA THR A 43 4.61 13.95 -1.02
C THR A 43 4.48 12.54 -0.45
N MET A 44 4.23 12.40 0.86
CA MET A 44 3.92 11.11 1.50
C MET A 44 2.61 10.51 1.00
N LEU A 45 1.58 11.35 0.83
CA LEU A 45 0.29 10.91 0.27
C LEU A 45 0.45 10.44 -1.18
N ALA A 46 1.16 11.20 -2.01
CA ALA A 46 1.44 10.84 -3.41
C ALA A 46 2.29 9.56 -3.50
N MET A 47 3.33 9.42 -2.67
CA MET A 47 4.15 8.20 -2.66
C MET A 47 3.32 6.99 -2.26
N THR A 48 2.45 7.13 -1.26
CA THR A 48 1.54 6.05 -0.86
C THR A 48 0.54 5.71 -1.97
N LEU A 49 0.03 6.70 -2.71
CA LEU A 49 -0.84 6.47 -3.87
C LEU A 49 -0.12 5.65 -4.95
N GLY A 50 1.13 5.98 -5.25
CA GLY A 50 1.96 5.27 -6.23
C GLY A 50 2.18 3.79 -5.92
N LEU A 51 2.08 3.38 -4.64
CA LEU A 51 2.08 1.95 -4.24
C LEU A 51 0.89 1.19 -4.81
N PHE A 52 -0.29 1.82 -4.85
CA PHE A 52 -1.52 1.21 -5.37
C PHE A 52 -1.66 1.34 -6.88
N ASP A 53 -1.04 2.37 -7.45
CA ASP A 53 -1.07 2.66 -8.87
C ASP A 53 0.11 2.00 -9.61
N TYR A 54 1.19 2.76 -9.85
CA TYR A 54 2.33 2.32 -10.66
C TYR A 54 3.00 1.04 -10.13
N LEU A 55 3.27 0.95 -8.83
CA LEU A 55 3.93 -0.22 -8.24
C LEU A 55 3.07 -1.48 -8.31
N ASN A 56 1.76 -1.35 -8.25
CA ASN A 56 0.85 -2.47 -8.40
C ASN A 56 0.88 -3.00 -9.84
N LEU A 57 0.72 -2.12 -10.85
CA LEU A 57 0.79 -2.49 -12.26
C LEU A 57 2.16 -3.09 -12.62
N ARG A 58 3.24 -2.49 -12.12
CA ARG A 58 4.61 -3.02 -12.27
C ARG A 58 4.73 -4.42 -11.68
N SER A 59 4.16 -4.64 -10.49
CA SER A 59 4.19 -5.94 -9.81
C SER A 59 3.39 -6.99 -10.58
N MET A 60 2.18 -6.66 -11.04
CA MET A 60 1.37 -7.55 -11.89
C MET A 60 2.12 -7.94 -13.18
N SER A 61 2.74 -6.97 -13.84
CA SER A 61 3.56 -7.21 -15.04
C SER A 61 4.76 -8.12 -14.74
N ARG A 62 5.47 -7.89 -13.63
CA ARG A 62 6.57 -8.76 -13.16
C ARG A 62 6.09 -10.17 -12.85
N LEU A 63 4.86 -10.33 -12.35
CA LEU A 63 4.20 -11.62 -12.15
C LEU A 63 3.67 -12.25 -13.43
N GLY A 64 3.93 -11.67 -14.61
CA GLY A 64 3.58 -12.26 -15.89
C GLY A 64 2.13 -12.01 -16.32
N VAL A 65 1.39 -11.14 -15.65
CA VAL A 65 0.03 -10.76 -16.07
C VAL A 65 0.14 -9.85 -17.31
N PRO A 66 -0.43 -10.24 -18.47
CA PRO A 66 -0.54 -9.34 -19.62
C PRO A 66 -1.56 -8.25 -19.32
N LEU A 67 -1.13 -7.00 -19.45
CA LEU A 67 -1.97 -5.81 -19.26
C LEU A 67 -2.08 -5.08 -20.59
N SER A 68 -3.29 -4.80 -21.04
CA SER A 68 -3.51 -3.95 -22.22
C SER A 68 -3.25 -2.48 -21.87
N ARG A 69 -3.08 -1.63 -22.88
CA ARG A 69 -2.97 -0.18 -22.65
C ARG A 69 -4.23 0.37 -21.96
N GLU A 70 -5.41 -0.14 -22.33
CA GLU A 70 -6.68 0.23 -21.72
C GLU A 70 -6.75 -0.18 -20.24
N ASP A 71 -6.30 -1.39 -19.88
CA ASP A 71 -6.23 -1.82 -18.46
C ASP A 71 -5.35 -0.87 -17.64
N ILE A 72 -4.20 -0.48 -18.18
CA ILE A 72 -3.23 0.41 -17.53
C ILE A 72 -3.82 1.80 -17.35
N ASP A 73 -4.36 2.39 -18.43
CA ASP A 73 -4.92 3.75 -18.40
C ASP A 73 -6.17 3.81 -17.49
N ALA A 74 -7.00 2.76 -17.47
CA ALA A 74 -8.17 2.67 -16.58
C ALA A 74 -7.77 2.53 -15.10
N HIS A 75 -6.76 1.71 -14.79
CA HIS A 75 -6.25 1.55 -13.43
C HIS A 75 -5.62 2.84 -12.91
N HIS A 76 -4.79 3.49 -13.73
CA HIS A 76 -4.19 4.77 -13.41
C HIS A 76 -5.26 5.85 -13.19
N HIS A 77 -6.25 5.93 -14.08
CA HIS A 77 -7.36 6.88 -13.94
C HIS A 77 -8.15 6.68 -12.64
N LEU A 78 -8.40 5.43 -12.25
CA LEU A 78 -9.06 5.10 -10.98
C LEU A 78 -8.26 5.65 -9.79
N TRP A 79 -6.96 5.38 -9.73
CA TRP A 79 -6.13 5.80 -8.60
C TRP A 79 -5.85 7.30 -8.60
N ARG A 80 -5.71 7.93 -9.75
CA ARG A 80 -5.69 9.39 -9.87
C ARG A 80 -6.95 10.03 -9.28
N TYR A 81 -8.12 9.47 -9.57
CA TYR A 81 -9.38 9.93 -8.98
C TYR A 81 -9.44 9.68 -7.47
N VAL A 82 -8.96 8.53 -6.98
CA VAL A 82 -8.83 8.27 -5.54
C VAL A 82 -7.90 9.31 -4.89
N GLY A 83 -6.76 9.63 -5.50
CA GLY A 83 -5.83 10.65 -5.01
C GLY A 83 -6.47 12.03 -4.89
N TYR A 84 -7.25 12.43 -5.89
CA TYR A 84 -8.08 13.64 -5.83
C TYR A 84 -9.05 13.62 -4.64
N LEU A 85 -9.78 12.51 -4.43
CA LEU A 85 -10.69 12.38 -3.29
C LEU A 85 -9.96 12.44 -1.94
N LEU A 86 -8.75 11.88 -1.86
CA LEU A 86 -7.87 11.95 -0.70
C LEU A 86 -7.32 13.36 -0.43
N GLY A 87 -7.46 14.29 -1.37
CA GLY A 87 -7.01 15.68 -1.24
C GLY A 87 -5.54 15.89 -1.58
N ILE A 88 -5.00 15.02 -2.44
CA ILE A 88 -3.67 15.24 -3.04
C ILE A 88 -3.77 16.41 -4.03
N GLU A 89 -2.79 17.30 -4.00
CA GLU A 89 -2.75 18.45 -4.91
C GLU A 89 -2.56 18.01 -6.36
N ASP A 90 -3.25 18.67 -7.30
CA ASP A 90 -3.25 18.32 -8.72
C ASP A 90 -1.84 18.25 -9.34
N VAL A 91 -0.88 19.03 -8.83
CA VAL A 91 0.53 19.00 -9.28
C VAL A 91 1.22 17.66 -9.02
N LEU A 92 0.70 16.85 -8.10
CA LEU A 92 1.18 15.50 -7.79
C LEU A 92 0.25 14.40 -8.37
N LEU A 93 -0.81 14.78 -9.08
CA LEU A 93 -1.74 13.85 -9.74
C LEU A 93 -1.39 13.76 -11.22
N THR A 94 -0.46 12.86 -11.53
CA THR A 94 0.04 12.61 -12.88
C THR A 94 -1.08 12.24 -13.87
N GLU A 95 -0.87 12.49 -15.16
CA GLU A 95 -1.88 12.26 -16.20
C GLU A 95 -1.64 10.95 -16.98
N SER A 96 -0.50 10.31 -16.76
CA SER A 96 -0.13 9.05 -17.37
C SER A 96 0.69 8.16 -16.43
N ILE A 97 0.68 6.85 -16.70
CA ILE A 97 1.47 5.90 -15.93
C ILE A 97 2.99 6.14 -16.08
N GLU A 98 3.42 6.69 -17.21
CA GLU A 98 4.81 7.05 -17.45
C GLU A 98 5.25 8.22 -16.54
N GLU A 99 4.40 9.23 -16.38
CA GLU A 99 4.62 10.32 -15.41
C GLU A 99 4.57 9.80 -13.97
N GLU A 100 3.65 8.89 -13.63
CA GLU A 100 3.56 8.29 -12.29
C GLU A 100 4.84 7.53 -11.93
N ARG A 101 5.45 6.81 -12.88
CA ARG A 101 6.76 6.17 -12.68
C ARG A 101 7.85 7.19 -12.36
N ASP A 102 7.86 8.31 -13.09
CA ASP A 102 8.90 9.33 -12.95
C ASP A 102 8.72 10.07 -11.62
N LEU A 103 7.47 10.40 -11.25
CA LEU A 103 7.12 10.94 -9.94
C LEU A 103 7.50 9.97 -8.82
N TRP A 104 7.15 8.68 -8.94
CA TRP A 104 7.55 7.64 -8.00
C TRP A 104 9.06 7.63 -7.79
N SER A 105 9.83 7.65 -8.88
CA SER A 105 11.30 7.63 -8.80
C SER A 105 11.85 8.87 -8.08
N ALA A 106 11.26 10.05 -8.32
CA ALA A 106 11.62 11.29 -7.63
C ALA A 106 11.25 11.27 -6.13
N LEU A 107 10.05 10.79 -5.80
CA LEU A 107 9.57 10.66 -4.42
C LEU A 107 10.43 9.68 -3.62
N VAL A 108 10.84 8.59 -4.25
CA VAL A 108 11.77 7.62 -3.64
C VAL A 108 13.12 8.27 -3.39
N ALA A 109 13.68 8.99 -4.36
CA ALA A 109 14.95 9.70 -4.13
C ALA A 109 14.83 10.77 -3.03
N HIS A 110 13.64 11.33 -2.84
CA HIS A 110 13.36 12.35 -1.82
C HIS A 110 13.11 11.77 -0.41
N GLN A 111 12.43 10.61 -0.33
CA GLN A 111 11.91 10.06 0.93
C GLN A 111 12.56 8.73 1.35
N ALA A 112 13.28 8.04 0.46
CA ALA A 112 14.00 6.84 0.85
C ALA A 112 15.09 7.21 1.84
N PHE A 113 15.13 6.49 2.95
CA PHE A 113 16.20 6.54 3.92
C PHE A 113 17.06 5.30 3.69
N PRO A 114 18.12 5.37 2.86
CA PRO A 114 18.87 4.18 2.47
C PRO A 114 19.35 3.36 3.68
N ASP A 115 19.68 4.06 4.76
CA ASP A 115 20.13 3.47 6.02
C ASP A 115 19.05 2.67 6.76
N LEU A 116 17.76 2.94 6.48
CA LEU A 116 16.62 2.19 7.03
C LEU A 116 16.23 0.98 6.16
N PHE A 117 16.58 0.97 4.88
CA PHE A 117 16.24 -0.08 3.92
C PHE A 117 17.46 -0.96 3.62
N GLY A 118 18.10 -1.52 4.64
CA GLY A 118 19.20 -2.48 4.49
C GLY A 118 18.75 -3.95 4.59
N GLU A 119 19.71 -4.88 4.55
CA GLU A 119 19.49 -6.34 4.69
C GLU A 119 18.68 -6.71 5.94
N THR A 120 18.91 -6.02 7.08
CA THR A 120 18.14 -6.27 8.31
C THR A 120 16.65 -5.94 8.13
N PHE A 121 16.33 -4.86 7.42
CA PHE A 121 14.94 -4.51 7.14
C PHE A 121 14.32 -5.48 6.13
N LEU A 122 15.08 -5.91 5.12
CA LEU A 122 14.67 -6.96 4.20
C LEU A 122 14.25 -8.24 4.95
N ASP A 123 15.08 -8.71 5.88
CA ASP A 123 14.80 -9.93 6.66
C ASP A 123 13.54 -9.78 7.53
N ILE A 124 13.36 -8.62 8.17
CA ILE A 124 12.16 -8.32 8.97
C ILE A 124 10.91 -8.33 8.09
N VAL A 125 10.95 -7.67 6.93
CA VAL A 125 9.80 -7.58 6.02
C VAL A 125 9.47 -8.95 5.45
N VAL A 126 10.45 -9.71 5.00
CA VAL A 126 10.26 -11.07 4.47
C VAL A 126 9.66 -11.98 5.55
N GLY A 127 10.19 -11.95 6.77
CA GLY A 127 9.66 -12.72 7.89
C GLY A 127 8.22 -12.33 8.25
N THR A 128 7.91 -11.03 8.25
CA THR A 128 6.56 -10.51 8.51
C THR A 128 5.58 -10.94 7.42
N VAL A 129 5.98 -10.87 6.15
CA VAL A 129 5.16 -11.32 5.01
C VAL A 129 4.90 -12.82 5.08
N ALA A 130 5.92 -13.63 5.38
CA ALA A 130 5.75 -15.08 5.56
C ALA A 130 4.74 -15.40 6.67
N GLN A 131 4.79 -14.65 7.78
CA GLN A 131 3.84 -14.81 8.89
C GLN A 131 2.41 -14.39 8.51
N LEU A 132 2.24 -13.25 7.86
CA LEU A 132 0.94 -12.71 7.46
C LEU A 132 0.24 -13.55 6.40
N MET A 133 1.00 -14.03 5.41
CA MET A 133 0.46 -14.86 4.34
C MET A 133 0.08 -16.28 4.83
N GLN A 134 0.31 -16.60 6.12
CA GLN A 134 0.17 -17.95 6.66
C GLN A 134 0.86 -18.96 5.75
N THR A 135 2.02 -18.61 5.18
CA THR A 135 2.73 -19.42 4.18
C THR A 135 3.39 -20.65 4.79
N GLY A 136 2.80 -21.28 5.80
CA GLY A 136 3.28 -22.55 6.34
C GLY A 136 3.45 -23.66 5.28
N ALA A 137 2.99 -23.43 4.04
CA ALA A 137 3.21 -24.28 2.87
C ALA A 137 4.35 -23.85 1.92
N LEU A 138 4.83 -22.59 1.92
CA LEU A 138 5.88 -22.13 1.00
C LEU A 138 7.22 -21.94 1.73
N PRO A 139 8.35 -22.41 1.16
CA PRO A 139 9.67 -22.16 1.72
C PRO A 139 10.00 -20.66 1.80
N ASP A 140 10.75 -20.24 2.83
CA ASP A 140 11.21 -18.85 3.02
C ASP A 140 11.96 -18.31 1.79
N SER A 141 12.69 -19.18 1.08
CA SER A 141 13.39 -18.82 -0.16
C SER A 141 12.43 -18.39 -1.27
N VAL A 142 11.24 -18.99 -1.37
CA VAL A 142 10.21 -18.59 -2.34
C VAL A 142 9.63 -17.24 -1.98
N VAL A 143 9.38 -17.01 -0.67
CA VAL A 143 8.88 -15.72 -0.18
C VAL A 143 9.90 -14.61 -0.45
N ARG A 144 11.17 -14.84 -0.11
CA ARG A 144 12.27 -13.89 -0.32
C ARG A 144 12.54 -13.60 -1.79
N ASN A 145 12.61 -14.63 -2.63
CA ASN A 145 12.78 -14.47 -4.07
C ASN A 145 11.60 -13.71 -4.70
N THR A 146 10.37 -14.04 -4.31
CA THR A 146 9.18 -13.35 -4.82
C THR A 146 9.18 -11.89 -4.37
N PHE A 147 9.50 -11.63 -3.11
CA PHE A 147 9.60 -10.28 -2.58
C PHE A 147 10.62 -9.46 -3.36
N LEU A 148 11.86 -9.95 -3.48
CA LEU A 148 12.93 -9.27 -4.23
C LEU A 148 12.62 -9.13 -5.72
N HIS A 149 11.91 -10.08 -6.33
CA HIS A 149 11.42 -9.95 -7.70
C HIS A 149 10.44 -8.79 -7.86
N LEU A 150 9.54 -8.59 -6.89
CA LEU A 150 8.53 -7.53 -6.92
C LEU A 150 9.08 -6.15 -6.53
N SER A 151 9.89 -6.09 -5.48
CA SER A 151 10.46 -4.84 -4.94
C SER A 151 11.69 -4.39 -5.71
N GLY A 152 12.58 -5.32 -6.06
CA GLY A 152 13.91 -5.08 -6.62
C GLY A 152 14.99 -5.00 -5.54
N GLY A 153 16.18 -5.56 -5.79
CA GLY A 153 17.27 -5.64 -4.81
C GLY A 153 17.93 -4.30 -4.47
N GLU A 154 17.92 -3.34 -5.39
CA GLU A 154 18.50 -2.00 -5.21
C GLU A 154 17.97 -1.28 -3.97
N TRP A 155 16.69 -1.48 -3.64
CA TRP A 155 16.05 -0.89 -2.46
C TRP A 155 16.63 -1.37 -1.14
N PHE A 156 17.15 -2.59 -1.13
CA PHE A 156 17.67 -3.26 0.07
C PHE A 156 19.20 -3.28 0.09
N GLN A 157 19.83 -2.54 -0.83
CA GLN A 157 21.28 -2.54 -1.05
C GLN A 157 21.84 -3.95 -1.28
N THR A 158 21.00 -4.84 -1.81
CA THR A 158 21.36 -6.24 -2.01
C THR A 158 21.75 -6.48 -3.47
N SER A 159 22.88 -7.15 -3.65
CA SER A 159 23.36 -7.60 -4.96
C SER A 159 22.97 -9.05 -5.26
N GLU A 160 22.09 -9.62 -4.43
CA GLU A 160 21.64 -10.98 -4.59
C GLU A 160 21.06 -11.22 -5.97
N SER A 161 21.71 -12.12 -6.72
CA SER A 161 21.10 -12.65 -7.93
C SER A 161 19.88 -13.45 -7.51
N LEU A 162 18.71 -13.07 -8.00
CA LEU A 162 17.50 -13.89 -7.89
C LEU A 162 17.84 -15.29 -8.44
N LEU A 163 17.88 -16.29 -7.56
CA LEU A 163 18.07 -17.67 -8.00
C LEU A 163 16.92 -18.03 -8.95
N PRO A 164 17.17 -18.86 -9.98
CA PRO A 164 16.09 -19.41 -10.77
C PRO A 164 15.09 -20.12 -9.83
N ASP A 165 13.91 -19.55 -9.71
CA ASP A 165 12.85 -20.07 -8.85
C ASP A 165 11.79 -20.75 -9.73
N PRO A 166 11.71 -22.09 -9.74
CA PRO A 166 10.74 -22.82 -10.54
C PRO A 166 9.30 -22.50 -10.15
N PHE A 167 9.04 -22.22 -8.86
CA PHE A 167 7.72 -21.85 -8.38
C PHE A 167 7.30 -20.50 -8.96
N LEU A 168 8.17 -19.48 -8.84
CA LEU A 168 7.90 -18.16 -9.40
C LEU A 168 7.75 -18.24 -10.94
N SER A 169 8.58 -19.04 -11.61
CA SER A 169 8.51 -19.24 -13.05
C SER A 169 7.18 -19.87 -13.47
N ALA A 170 6.74 -20.92 -12.77
CA ALA A 170 5.45 -21.57 -13.00
C ALA A 170 4.28 -20.63 -12.71
N PHE A 171 4.34 -19.87 -11.61
CA PHE A 171 3.33 -18.89 -11.24
C PHE A 171 3.19 -17.81 -12.31
N ARG A 172 4.31 -17.31 -12.86
CA ARG A 172 4.31 -16.33 -13.95
C ARG A 172 3.72 -16.89 -15.24
N ALA A 173 4.07 -18.12 -15.60
CA ALA A 173 3.50 -18.79 -16.77
C ALA A 173 1.98 -19.00 -16.62
N GLY A 174 1.52 -19.40 -15.43
CA GLY A 174 0.10 -19.53 -15.12
C GLY A 174 -0.65 -18.19 -15.18
N SER A 175 -0.07 -17.14 -14.59
CA SER A 175 -0.61 -15.77 -14.63
C SER A 175 -0.71 -15.26 -16.06
N PHE A 176 0.29 -15.54 -16.90
CA PHE A 176 0.27 -15.20 -18.32
C PHE A 176 -0.84 -15.93 -19.07
N ALA A 177 -0.98 -17.23 -18.84
CA ALA A 177 -2.03 -18.04 -19.48
C ALA A 177 -3.44 -17.56 -19.11
N VAL A 178 -3.69 -17.34 -17.81
CA VAL A 178 -4.99 -16.85 -17.32
C VAL A 178 -5.27 -15.43 -17.81
N GLY A 179 -4.30 -14.52 -17.73
CA GLY A 179 -4.47 -13.14 -18.19
C GLY A 179 -4.67 -13.05 -19.71
N SER A 180 -3.99 -13.90 -20.49
CA SER A 180 -4.23 -14.00 -21.93
C SER A 180 -5.63 -14.54 -22.22
N ALA A 181 -6.07 -15.58 -21.50
CA ALA A 181 -7.43 -16.10 -21.65
C ALA A 181 -8.49 -15.03 -21.35
N ARG A 182 -8.28 -14.19 -20.33
CA ARG A 182 -9.17 -13.05 -20.02
C ARG A 182 -9.36 -12.10 -21.21
N GLN A 183 -8.30 -11.84 -21.98
CA GLN A 183 -8.33 -10.90 -23.11
C GLN A 183 -8.96 -11.49 -24.37
N TRP A 184 -8.73 -12.77 -24.64
CA TRP A 184 -9.04 -13.36 -25.96
C TRP A 184 -10.16 -14.40 -25.93
N VAL A 185 -10.51 -14.94 -24.76
CA VAL A 185 -11.56 -15.96 -24.63
C VAL A 185 -12.83 -15.32 -24.07
N PRO A 186 -13.94 -15.29 -24.84
CA PRO A 186 -15.20 -14.74 -24.38
C PRO A 186 -15.70 -15.37 -23.07
N GLY A 187 -16.23 -14.56 -22.16
CA GLY A 187 -16.78 -14.99 -20.88
C GLY A 187 -15.77 -15.24 -19.76
N VAL A 188 -14.46 -15.32 -20.05
CA VAL A 188 -13.43 -15.44 -19.00
C VAL A 188 -13.37 -14.18 -18.15
N SER A 189 -13.38 -13.00 -18.77
CA SER A 189 -13.39 -11.72 -18.04
C SER A 189 -14.63 -11.58 -17.15
N ASP A 190 -15.81 -11.94 -17.65
CA ASP A 190 -17.06 -11.90 -16.88
C ASP A 190 -17.02 -12.86 -15.68
N ALA A 191 -16.51 -14.07 -15.88
CA ALA A 191 -16.34 -15.05 -14.82
C ALA A 191 -15.37 -14.55 -13.73
N MET A 192 -14.24 -13.95 -14.14
CA MET A 192 -13.28 -13.34 -13.22
C MET A 192 -13.90 -12.17 -12.44
N GLN A 193 -14.68 -11.31 -13.12
CA GLN A 193 -15.38 -10.20 -12.48
C GLN A 193 -16.40 -10.69 -11.46
N MET A 194 -17.21 -11.70 -11.80
CA MET A 194 -18.18 -12.30 -10.87
C MET A 194 -17.49 -12.90 -9.64
N TYR A 195 -16.40 -13.64 -9.86
CA TYR A 195 -15.61 -14.21 -8.76
C TYR A 195 -15.05 -13.10 -7.85
N GLY A 196 -14.43 -12.08 -8.44
CA GLY A 196 -13.88 -10.93 -7.71
C GLY A 196 -14.94 -10.16 -6.92
N ALA A 197 -16.09 -9.90 -7.53
CA ALA A 197 -17.22 -9.24 -6.87
C ALA A 197 -17.77 -10.09 -5.71
N GLY A 198 -17.84 -11.41 -5.87
CA GLY A 198 -18.23 -12.33 -4.80
C GLY A 198 -17.24 -12.32 -3.63
N ALA A 199 -15.94 -12.31 -3.91
CA ALA A 199 -14.90 -12.20 -2.89
C ALA A 199 -14.95 -10.84 -2.15
N LEU A 200 -15.12 -9.73 -2.89
CA LEU A 200 -15.28 -8.40 -2.31
C LEU A 200 -16.55 -8.31 -1.46
N GLY A 201 -17.65 -8.91 -1.90
CA GLY A 201 -18.89 -8.99 -1.14
C GLY A 201 -18.72 -9.69 0.21
N LYS A 202 -17.97 -10.80 0.25
CA LYS A 202 -17.62 -11.49 1.49
C LYS A 202 -16.73 -10.64 2.40
N ALA A 203 -15.72 -9.98 1.83
CA ALA A 203 -14.85 -9.09 2.59
C ALA A 203 -15.64 -7.93 3.21
N ARG A 204 -16.58 -7.33 2.45
CA ARG A 204 -17.49 -6.29 2.94
C ARG A 204 -18.36 -6.82 4.08
N GLN A 205 -18.94 -8.01 3.93
CA GLN A 205 -19.76 -8.62 4.97
C GLN A 205 -18.97 -8.81 6.27
N MET A 206 -17.75 -9.37 6.19
CA MET A 206 -16.90 -9.51 7.38
C MET A 206 -16.57 -8.14 8.01
N ALA A 207 -16.29 -7.14 7.17
CA ALA A 207 -16.00 -5.79 7.64
C ALA A 207 -17.19 -5.17 8.38
N GLU A 208 -18.41 -5.35 7.87
CA GLU A 208 -19.64 -4.89 8.51
C GLU A 208 -19.91 -5.66 9.82
N GLU A 209 -19.80 -6.99 9.81
CA GLU A 209 -20.02 -7.85 10.97
C GLU A 209 -19.06 -7.55 12.12
N HIS A 210 -17.79 -7.27 11.81
CA HIS A 210 -16.73 -7.01 12.80
C HIS A 210 -16.48 -5.52 13.03
N LYS A 211 -17.28 -4.64 12.40
CA LYS A 211 -17.15 -3.18 12.46
C LYS A 211 -15.76 -2.68 12.05
N PHE A 212 -15.12 -3.37 11.10
CA PHE A 212 -13.91 -2.87 10.44
C PHE A 212 -14.29 -1.76 9.47
N GLY A 213 -14.27 -0.52 9.94
CA GLY A 213 -14.51 0.64 9.10
C GLY A 213 -14.03 1.90 9.78
N VAL A 214 -13.71 2.93 9.00
CA VAL A 214 -13.49 4.27 9.54
C VAL A 214 -14.85 4.79 9.98
N THR A 215 -15.10 4.79 11.29
CA THR A 215 -16.30 5.36 11.91
C THR A 215 -16.06 6.84 12.19
N LEU A 216 -17.03 7.68 11.81
CA LEU A 216 -17.07 9.07 12.24
C LEU A 216 -18.00 9.15 13.44
N GLU A 217 -17.44 9.07 14.63
CA GLU A 217 -18.21 9.22 15.86
C GLU A 217 -18.44 10.71 16.11
N LEU A 218 -19.67 11.16 15.85
CA LEU A 218 -20.06 12.57 15.92
C LEU A 218 -20.56 12.98 17.32
N GLU A 219 -20.86 12.01 18.21
CA GLU A 219 -21.52 12.26 19.51
C GLU A 219 -20.59 12.15 20.74
N GLU A 220 -19.28 11.99 20.58
CA GLU A 220 -18.38 11.72 21.71
C GLU A 220 -17.98 12.95 22.55
N ASN A 221 -17.86 12.70 23.85
CA ASN A 221 -17.23 13.59 24.83
C ASN A 221 -15.74 13.78 24.47
N ALA A 222 -15.38 15.00 24.05
CA ALA A 222 -14.03 15.34 23.63
C ALA A 222 -12.93 14.95 24.65
N ALA A 223 -13.25 14.91 25.95
CA ALA A 223 -12.32 14.51 27.00
C ALA A 223 -12.03 13.01 27.02
N GLU A 224 -13.03 12.16 26.75
CA GLU A 224 -12.87 10.70 26.72
C GLU A 224 -12.03 10.27 25.52
N ARG A 225 -12.31 10.87 24.35
CA ARG A 225 -11.52 10.69 23.13
C ARG A 225 -10.06 11.11 23.33
N GLU A 226 -9.82 12.28 23.93
CA GLU A 226 -8.46 12.72 24.25
C GLU A 226 -7.76 11.73 25.20
N ALA A 227 -8.45 11.21 26.21
CA ALA A 227 -7.90 10.22 27.13
C ALA A 227 -7.54 8.89 26.45
N LEU A 228 -8.41 8.38 25.56
CA LEU A 228 -8.14 7.18 24.75
C LEU A 228 -6.92 7.39 23.83
N PHE A 229 -6.84 8.55 23.17
CA PHE A 229 -5.70 8.87 22.31
C PHE A 229 -4.40 9.02 23.10
N GLN A 230 -4.42 9.70 24.25
CA GLN A 230 -3.26 9.80 25.15
C GLN A 230 -2.79 8.43 25.64
N SER A 231 -3.72 7.54 25.96
CA SER A 231 -3.42 6.17 26.36
C SER A 231 -2.74 5.38 25.24
N LEU A 232 -3.27 5.46 24.01
CA LEU A 232 -2.67 4.83 22.83
C LEU A 232 -1.25 5.36 22.58
N ALA A 233 -1.07 6.68 22.62
CA ALA A 233 0.20 7.33 22.40
C ALA A 233 1.25 6.93 23.44
N THR A 234 0.86 6.90 24.71
CA THR A 234 1.71 6.42 25.81
C THR A 234 2.07 4.96 25.59
N GLY A 235 1.13 4.12 25.17
CA GLY A 235 1.37 2.73 24.83
C GLY A 235 2.41 2.55 23.72
N ILE A 236 2.29 3.31 22.64
CA ILE A 236 3.26 3.32 21.52
C ILE A 236 4.63 3.79 22.03
N GLN A 237 4.70 4.92 22.73
CA GLN A 237 5.96 5.45 23.25
C GLN A 237 6.67 4.48 24.19
N VAL A 238 5.93 3.82 25.10
CA VAL A 238 6.48 2.79 25.99
C VAL A 238 6.98 1.59 25.17
N HIS A 239 6.23 1.16 24.16
CA HIS A 239 6.62 0.03 23.32
C HIS A 239 7.91 0.29 22.53
N PHE A 240 8.11 1.52 22.06
CA PHE A 240 9.28 1.90 21.26
C PHE A 240 10.39 2.59 22.05
N LYS A 241 10.25 2.78 23.37
CA LYS A 241 11.23 3.49 24.22
C LYS A 241 12.63 2.85 24.20
N ASP A 242 12.67 1.52 24.12
CA ASP A 242 13.91 0.73 24.16
C ASP A 242 14.33 0.22 22.78
N VAL A 243 13.58 0.57 21.72
CA VAL A 243 14.00 0.31 20.34
C VAL A 243 15.04 1.38 20.00
N ALA A 244 16.31 1.02 20.19
CA ALA A 244 17.44 1.90 19.91
C ALA A 244 17.27 2.51 18.51
N ALA A 245 17.35 3.84 18.42
CA ALA A 245 17.62 4.48 17.14
C ALA A 245 18.90 3.83 16.60
N PRO A 246 18.91 3.29 15.37
CA PRO A 246 20.16 2.81 14.80
C PRO A 246 21.17 3.95 14.87
N THR A 247 22.32 3.68 15.50
CA THR A 247 23.44 4.61 15.52
C THR A 247 23.82 4.92 14.08
N LEU A 248 23.56 6.17 13.67
CA LEU A 248 24.04 6.77 12.42
C LEU A 248 25.56 6.78 12.37
#